data_AF-A0A973JN29-F1
#
_entry.id   AF-A0A973JN29-F1
#
_cell.length_a   1.000
_cell.length_b   1.000
_cell.length_c   1.000
_cell.angle_alpha   90.00
_cell.angle_beta   90.00
_cell.angle_gamma   90.00
#
_symmetry.space_group_name_H-M   'P 1'
#
loop_
_entity.id
_entity.type
_entity.pdbx_description
1 polymer ?
#
loop_
_entity_poly.entity_id
_entity_poly.type
_entity_poly.pdbx_seq_one_letter_code
_entity_poly.pdbx_strand_id
1 'polypeptide(L)'
;MAVKANKGGKGLRFDVDGVFIFAGLTPNTSCLVGSGIKLDDTGHIMTDLKLSTNIPGIFASGDVRSGATKQVASAVGEGATVAHSIREYLQNQ
;
A
#
# COMPACT_ATOMS: atom_id res chain seq x y z
N MET A 1 28.74 -6.91 12.07
CA MET A 1 27.79 -7.94 11.57
C MET A 1 28.26 -8.38 10.19
N ALA A 2 27.79 -9.50 9.61
CA ALA A 2 28.20 -9.91 8.27
C ALA A 2 27.02 -10.42 7.45
N VAL A 3 26.93 -9.98 6.18
CA VAL A 3 25.94 -10.45 5.21
C VAL A 3 26.56 -11.46 4.28
N LYS A 4 25.84 -12.55 4.02
CA LYS A 4 26.16 -13.49 2.95
C LYS A 4 25.21 -13.24 1.78
N ALA A 5 25.77 -12.99 0.60
CA ALA A 5 25.02 -12.89 -0.65
C ALA A 5 25.38 -14.06 -1.56
N ASN A 6 24.41 -14.55 -2.34
CA ASN A 6 24.67 -15.52 -3.39
C ASN A 6 24.57 -14.81 -4.75
N LYS A 7 25.65 -14.83 -5.53
CA LYS A 7 25.66 -14.31 -6.90
C LYS A 7 26.09 -15.44 -7.84
N GLY A 8 25.13 -16.00 -8.59
CA GLY A 8 25.40 -17.06 -9.56
C GLY A 8 25.98 -18.34 -8.95
N GLY A 9 25.53 -18.74 -7.75
CA GLY A 9 26.02 -19.93 -7.04
C GLY A 9 27.30 -19.70 -6.22
N LYS A 10 27.96 -18.55 -6.38
CA LYS A 10 29.12 -18.16 -5.57
C LYS A 10 28.67 -17.36 -4.34
N GLY A 11 29.04 -17.85 -3.17
CA GLY A 11 28.86 -17.13 -1.91
C GLY A 11 29.83 -15.95 -1.78
N LEU A 12 29.29 -14.78 -1.48
CA LEU A 12 30.03 -13.56 -1.15
C LEU A 12 29.75 -13.18 0.31
N ARG A 13 30.74 -12.61 0.99
CA ARG A 13 30.61 -12.13 2.37
C ARG A 13 30.98 -10.65 2.44
N PHE A 14 30.15 -9.87 3.13
CA PHE A 14 30.37 -8.46 3.40
C PHE A 14 30.33 -8.24 4.90
N ASP A 15 31.42 -7.72 5.48
CA ASP A 15 31.41 -7.28 6.87
C ASP A 15 30.85 -5.84 6.91
N VAL A 16 29.78 -5.63 7.68
CA VAL A 16 29.00 -4.39 7.71
C VAL A 16 28.44 -4.14 9.11
N ASP A 17 28.12 -2.89 9.40
CA ASP A 17 27.48 -2.50 10.66
C ASP A 17 25.95 -2.61 10.60
N GLY A 18 25.35 -2.43 9.43
CA GLY A 18 23.90 -2.42 9.25
C GLY A 18 23.47 -2.92 7.87
N VAL A 19 22.25 -3.46 7.81
CA VAL A 19 21.65 -4.03 6.59
C VAL A 19 20.20 -3.61 6.56
N PHE A 20 19.77 -3.06 5.43
CA PHE A 20 18.40 -2.64 5.21
C PHE A 20 17.84 -3.41 4.01
N ILE A 21 16.73 -4.12 4.22
CA ILE A 21 16.09 -4.94 3.19
C ILE A 21 14.82 -4.24 2.72
N PHE A 22 14.85 -3.74 1.49
CA PHE A 22 13.71 -3.15 0.80
C PHE A 22 13.40 -3.96 -0.46
N ALA A 23 12.88 -5.17 -0.27
CA ALA A 23 12.59 -6.12 -1.36
C ALA A 23 11.20 -5.96 -2.00
N GLY A 24 10.56 -4.80 -1.79
CA GLY A 24 9.17 -4.54 -2.17
C GLY A 24 8.17 -4.89 -1.07
N LEU A 25 6.91 -4.52 -1.31
CA LEU A 25 5.77 -4.80 -0.43
C LEU A 25 4.66 -5.45 -1.26
N THR A 26 3.96 -6.40 -0.65
CA THR A 26 2.74 -6.98 -1.20
C THR A 26 1.55 -6.44 -0.42
N PRO A 27 0.53 -5.84 -1.08
CA PRO A 27 -0.63 -5.32 -0.37
C PRO A 27 -1.51 -6.46 0.17
N ASN A 28 -2.13 -6.23 1.33
CA ASN A 28 -3.03 -7.19 1.98
C ASN A 28 -4.45 -7.15 1.37
N THR A 29 -4.56 -7.34 0.06
CA THR A 29 -5.82 -7.20 -0.72
C THR A 29 -6.38 -8.53 -1.22
N SER A 30 -5.83 -9.66 -0.79
CA SER A 30 -6.30 -10.99 -1.22
C SER A 30 -7.79 -11.23 -0.90
N CYS A 31 -8.31 -10.62 0.17
CA CYS A 31 -9.72 -10.70 0.53
C CYS A 31 -10.66 -9.94 -0.42
N LEU A 32 -10.13 -9.08 -1.29
CA LEU A 32 -10.91 -8.26 -2.22
C LEU A 32 -11.07 -8.93 -3.59
N VAL A 33 -10.44 -10.08 -3.82
CA VAL A 33 -10.59 -10.84 -5.07
C VAL A 33 -12.06 -11.22 -5.26
N GLY A 34 -12.64 -10.85 -6.41
CA GLY A 34 -14.05 -11.08 -6.72
C GLY A 34 -15.02 -10.05 -6.13
N SER A 35 -14.54 -9.06 -5.35
CA SER A 35 -15.40 -8.00 -4.78
C SER A 35 -15.89 -6.95 -5.79
N GLY A 36 -15.24 -6.87 -6.96
CA GLY A 36 -15.47 -5.81 -7.95
C GLY A 36 -14.70 -4.50 -7.66
N ILE A 37 -13.97 -4.40 -6.55
CA ILE A 37 -13.02 -3.30 -6.31
C ILE A 37 -11.85 -3.44 -7.29
N LYS A 38 -11.57 -2.37 -8.03
CA LYS A 38 -10.46 -2.31 -8.98
C LYS A 38 -9.12 -2.25 -8.26
N LEU A 39 -8.24 -3.18 -8.60
CA LEU A 39 -6.85 -3.21 -8.18
C LEU A 39 -5.95 -2.86 -9.38
N ASP A 40 -4.79 -2.28 -9.12
CA ASP A 40 -3.74 -2.15 -10.14
C ASP A 40 -3.01 -3.49 -10.39
N ASP A 41 -2.10 -3.50 -11.36
CA ASP A 41 -1.34 -4.70 -11.76
C ASP A 41 -0.46 -5.28 -10.64
N THR A 42 -0.28 -4.55 -9.54
CA THR A 42 0.49 -4.96 -8.35
C THR A 42 -0.41 -5.32 -7.16
N GLY A 43 -1.74 -5.29 -7.35
CA GLY A 43 -2.73 -5.66 -6.35
C GLY A 43 -3.12 -4.52 -5.39
N HIS A 44 -2.70 -3.28 -5.62
CA HIS A 44 -3.09 -2.15 -4.77
C HIS A 44 -4.45 -1.58 -5.19
N ILE A 45 -5.21 -1.03 -4.25
CA ILE A 45 -6.55 -0.49 -4.51
C ILE A 45 -6.44 0.78 -5.36
N MET A 46 -7.11 0.83 -6.50
CA MET A 46 -7.19 2.05 -7.31
C MET A 46 -8.16 3.03 -6.68
N THR A 47 -7.73 4.28 -6.53
CA THR A 47 -8.57 5.37 -6.01
C THR A 47 -8.49 6.62 -6.86
N ASP A 48 -9.49 7.49 -6.76
CA ASP A 48 -9.43 8.85 -7.28
C ASP A 48 -8.68 9.82 -6.34
N LEU A 49 -8.68 11.12 -6.67
CA LEU A 49 -8.06 12.16 -5.84
C LEU A 49 -8.73 12.37 -4.48
N LYS A 50 -9.97 11.89 -4.32
CA LYS A 50 -10.72 11.89 -3.05
C LYS A 50 -10.57 10.57 -2.29
N LEU A 51 -9.68 9.68 -2.74
CA LEU A 51 -9.42 8.38 -2.12
C LEU A 51 -10.64 7.42 -2.19
N SER A 52 -11.54 7.66 -3.15
CA SER A 52 -12.71 6.83 -3.41
C SER A 52 -12.34 5.69 -4.36
N THR A 53 -12.86 4.49 -4.11
CA THR A 53 -12.74 3.37 -5.05
C THR A 53 -13.72 3.52 -6.22
N ASN A 54 -13.72 2.55 -7.14
CA ASN A 54 -14.74 2.48 -8.19
C ASN A 54 -16.14 2.11 -7.69
N ILE A 55 -16.29 1.68 -6.43
CA ILE A 55 -17.58 1.35 -5.83
C ILE A 55 -18.01 2.51 -4.91
N PRO A 56 -19.15 3.17 -5.17
CA PRO A 56 -19.64 4.25 -4.32
C PRO A 56 -19.77 3.82 -2.85
N GLY A 57 -19.32 4.68 -1.94
CA GLY A 57 -19.34 4.40 -0.50
C GLY A 57 -18.16 3.56 0.01
N ILE A 58 -17.29 3.06 -0.87
CA ILE A 58 -16.06 2.36 -0.50
C ILE A 58 -14.84 3.24 -0.81
N PHE A 59 -13.98 3.40 0.18
CA PHE A 59 -12.79 4.24 0.15
C PHE A 59 -11.55 3.43 0.56
N ALA A 60 -10.36 3.91 0.21
CA ALA A 60 -9.10 3.29 0.64
C ALA A 60 -8.04 4.36 0.96
N SER A 61 -7.24 4.14 1.99
CA SER A 61 -6.16 5.05 2.42
C SER A 61 -4.94 4.28 2.89
N GLY A 62 -3.77 4.92 2.84
CA GLY A 62 -2.50 4.33 3.26
C GLY A 62 -1.93 3.33 2.26
N ASP A 63 -0.94 2.56 2.70
CA ASP A 63 -0.07 1.73 1.84
C ASP A 63 -0.81 0.72 0.94
N VAL A 64 -2.07 0.42 1.22
CA VAL A 64 -2.90 -0.49 0.42
C VAL A 64 -3.33 0.10 -0.93
N ARG A 65 -3.32 1.43 -1.08
CA ARG A 65 -3.76 2.10 -2.32
C ARG A 65 -2.64 2.24 -3.34
N SER A 66 -3.02 2.31 -4.61
CA SER A 66 -2.10 2.58 -5.70
C SER A 66 -1.48 3.98 -5.56
N GLY A 67 -0.18 4.09 -5.81
CA GLY A 67 0.56 5.35 -5.69
C GLY A 67 0.74 5.88 -4.26
N ALA A 68 0.56 5.05 -3.22
CA ALA A 68 0.86 5.44 -1.85
C ALA A 68 2.37 5.74 -1.66
N THR A 69 2.67 6.78 -0.88
CA THR A 69 4.06 7.19 -0.59
C THR A 69 4.77 6.27 0.40
N LYS A 70 4.02 5.36 1.04
CA LYS A 70 4.51 4.40 2.05
C LYS A 70 5.14 5.10 3.26
N GLN A 71 4.51 6.19 3.69
CA GLN A 71 4.93 7.00 4.82
C GLN A 71 3.80 7.13 5.84
N VAL A 72 4.14 7.00 7.12
CA VAL A 72 3.17 7.08 8.23
C VAL A 72 2.36 8.37 8.17
N ALA A 73 3.02 9.52 7.98
CA ALA A 73 2.32 10.81 7.92
C ALA A 73 1.32 10.90 6.76
N SER A 74 1.66 10.36 5.59
CA SER A 74 0.76 10.30 4.43
C SER A 74 -0.45 9.42 4.72
N ALA A 75 -0.22 8.21 5.25
CA ALA A 75 -1.29 7.28 5.58
C ALA A 75 -2.27 7.87 6.62
N VAL A 76 -1.74 8.54 7.65
CA VAL A 76 -2.56 9.23 8.65
C VAL A 76 -3.37 10.37 8.04
N GLY A 77 -2.75 11.22 7.22
CA GLY A 77 -3.44 12.32 6.54
C GLY A 77 -4.53 11.85 5.59
N GLU A 78 -4.25 10.80 4.81
CA GLU A 78 -5.24 10.16 3.93
C GLU A 78 -6.40 9.55 4.71
N GLY A 79 -6.13 8.90 5.84
CA GLY A 79 -7.18 8.38 6.72
C GLY A 79 -8.12 9.46 7.23
N ALA A 80 -7.59 10.64 7.59
CA ALA A 80 -8.40 11.78 7.98
C ALA A 80 -9.27 12.30 6.82
N THR A 81 -8.71 12.38 5.61
CA THR A 81 -9.46 12.75 4.38
C THR A 81 -10.59 11.75 4.10
N VAL A 82 -10.30 10.44 4.14
CA VAL A 82 -11.32 9.40 3.93
C VAL A 82 -12.42 9.47 4.98
N ALA A 83 -12.08 9.67 6.25
CA ALA A 83 -13.09 9.82 7.31
C ALA A 83 -14.05 10.99 7.04
N HIS A 84 -13.53 12.10 6.52
CA HIS A 84 -14.36 13.22 6.09
C HIS A 84 -15.25 12.86 4.90
N SER A 85 -14.71 12.22 3.87
CA SER A 85 -15.49 11.78 2.69
C SER A 85 -16.55 10.75 3.04
N ILE A 86 -16.31 9.84 3.98
CA ILE A 86 -17.31 8.90 4.50
C ILE A 86 -18.47 9.68 5.15
N ARG A 87 -18.16 10.68 5.98
CA ARG A 87 -19.19 11.53 6.60
C ARG A 87 -20.03 12.24 5.54
N GLU A 88 -19.40 12.86 4.54
CA GLU A 88 -20.12 13.54 3.45
C GLU A 88 -21.00 12.56 2.66
N TYR A 89 -20.50 11.36 2.37
CA TYR A 89 -21.26 10.32 1.67
C TYR A 89 -22.50 9.91 2.47
N LEU A 90 -22.36 9.66 3.78
CA LEU A 90 -23.47 9.26 4.65
C LEU A 90 -24.50 10.37 4.87
N GLN A 91 -24.09 11.63 4.88
CA GLN A 91 -24.99 12.78 5.06
C GLN A 91 -25.83 13.09 3.81
N ASN A 92 -25.35 12.71 2.63
CA ASN A 92 -26.01 12.94 1.34
C ASN A 92 -26.80 11.71 0.83
N GLN A 93 -27.02 10.73 1.70
CA GLN A 93 -27.94 9.59 1.48
C GLN A 93 -29.35 9.98 1.94
#